data_AF-A0A382FD08-F1
#
_entry.id   AF-A0A382FD08-F1
#
_cell.length_a   1.000
_cell.length_b   1.000
_cell.length_c   1.000
_cell.angle_alpha   90.00
_cell.angle_beta   90.00
_cell.angle_gamma   90.00
#
_symmetry.space_group_name_H-M   'P 1'
#
loop_
_entity.id
_entity.type
_entity.pdbx_description
1 polymer ?
#
loop_
_entity_poly.entity_id
_entity_poly.type
_entity_poly.pdbx_seq_one_letter_code
_entity_poly.pdbx_strand_id
1 'polypeptide(L)'
;KQLNTVGILGIHFYSYYHKWSPQENYYYCTEHTGFKPNPERTEGTYSKYSSLDDKMDGFHYYLRYIKFGLGRCLEEAAHEVRDGHITREEGVALMRRYEGEFPKKYYKDFLEYLDITEEHFWEVVDSWRAPHLWRKVDGNWELKHPIE
;
A
#
# COMPACT_ATOMS: atom_id res chain seq x y z
N LYS A 1 -9.96 35.10 0.26
CA LYS A 1 -10.60 36.41 0.57
C LYS A 1 -10.66 36.70 2.07
N GLN A 2 -11.17 35.80 2.93
CA GLN A 2 -11.18 36.02 4.39
C GLN A 2 -9.79 35.93 5.05
N LEU A 3 -8.91 35.05 4.58
CA LEU A 3 -7.54 34.86 5.12
C LEU A 3 -6.68 36.13 5.04
N ASN A 4 -6.73 36.84 3.90
CA ASN A 4 -5.98 38.08 3.71
C ASN A 4 -6.43 39.20 4.66
N THR A 5 -7.72 39.27 4.98
CA THR A 5 -8.29 40.26 5.92
C THR A 5 -7.79 40.10 7.36
N VAL A 6 -7.34 38.91 7.74
CA VAL A 6 -6.76 38.63 9.06
C VAL A 6 -5.23 38.51 9.03
N GLY A 7 -4.59 38.91 7.93
CA GLY A 7 -3.13 38.90 7.80
C GLY A 7 -2.50 37.53 7.55
N ILE A 8 -3.28 36.48 7.25
CA ILE A 8 -2.73 35.19 6.84
C ILE A 8 -2.25 35.29 5.39
N LEU A 9 -0.94 35.16 5.19
CA LEU A 9 -0.26 35.34 3.90
C LEU A 9 -0.39 34.14 2.95
N GLY A 10 -0.70 32.97 3.47
CA GLY A 10 -0.85 31.74 2.70
C GLY A 10 -1.13 30.52 3.58
N ILE A 11 -1.62 29.45 2.98
CA ILE A 11 -1.71 28.13 3.60
C ILE A 11 -0.63 27.27 2.96
N HIS A 12 0.36 26.86 3.75
CA HIS A 12 1.41 25.97 3.30
C HIS A 12 1.33 24.67 4.09
N PHE A 13 1.50 23.55 3.39
CA PHE A 13 1.77 22.28 4.05
C PHE A 13 3.24 22.23 4.50
N TYR A 14 3.56 21.40 5.49
CA TYR A 14 4.93 21.22 5.95
C TYR A 14 5.90 20.87 4.79
N SER A 15 5.41 20.10 3.81
CA SER A 15 6.14 19.73 2.60
C SER A 15 6.56 20.90 1.71
N TYR A 16 5.99 22.10 1.91
CA TYR A 16 6.44 23.32 1.23
C TYR A 16 7.83 23.76 1.69
N TYR A 17 8.14 23.54 2.98
CA TYR A 17 9.39 23.97 3.60
C TYR A 17 10.40 22.83 3.75
N HIS A 18 9.91 21.59 3.80
CA HIS A 18 10.72 20.42 4.02
C HIS A 18 10.42 19.37 2.95
N LYS A 19 11.46 18.83 2.31
CA LYS A 19 11.28 17.72 1.36
C LYS A 19 10.73 16.52 2.12
N TRP A 20 9.49 16.12 1.81
CA TRP A 20 8.87 14.97 2.44
C TRP A 20 9.37 13.67 1.81
N SER A 21 10.19 12.91 2.55
CA SER A 21 10.64 11.56 2.17
C SER A 21 10.23 10.57 3.26
N PRO A 22 9.35 9.59 2.96
CA PRO A 22 8.93 8.59 3.94
C PRO A 22 10.10 7.83 4.57
N GLN A 23 11.11 7.49 3.78
CA GLN A 23 12.28 6.75 4.24
C GLN A 23 13.14 7.57 5.22
N GLU A 24 13.42 8.83 4.89
CA GLU A 24 14.17 9.74 5.77
C GLU A 24 13.39 10.03 7.06
N ASN A 25 12.08 10.27 6.95
CA ASN A 25 11.20 10.47 8.10
C ASN A 25 11.19 9.23 9.01
N TYR A 26 11.18 8.03 8.44
CA TYR A 26 11.27 6.78 9.19
C TYR A 26 12.60 6.66 9.95
N TYR A 27 13.74 6.97 9.33
CA TYR A 27 15.03 6.95 10.01
C TYR A 27 15.09 7.95 11.16
N TYR A 28 14.66 9.19 10.91
CA TYR A 28 14.59 10.23 11.93
C TYR A 28 13.74 9.81 13.14
N CYS A 29 12.53 9.28 12.89
CA CYS A 29 11.65 8.81 13.96
C CYS A 29 12.26 7.65 14.75
N THR A 30 12.88 6.68 14.06
CA THR A 30 13.53 5.54 14.71
C THR A 30 14.66 5.99 15.65
N GLU A 31 15.43 7.01 15.25
CA GLU A 31 16.55 7.52 16.04
C GLU A 31 16.10 8.41 17.22
N HIS A 32 15.06 9.22 17.03
CA HIS A 32 14.77 10.33 17.95
C HIS A 32 13.46 10.24 18.74
N THR A 33 12.52 9.37 18.36
CA THR A 33 11.17 9.39 18.97
C THR A 33 10.79 8.10 19.70
N GLY A 34 11.66 7.08 19.65
CA GLY A 34 11.37 5.75 20.19
C GLY A 34 10.41 4.93 19.31
N PHE A 35 10.18 5.37 18.07
CA PHE A 35 9.40 4.63 17.09
C PHE A 35 9.99 3.23 16.87
N LYS A 36 9.13 2.22 16.87
CA LYS A 36 9.51 0.82 16.62
C LYS A 36 8.78 0.33 15.37
N PRO A 37 9.50 0.01 14.28
CA PRO A 37 8.87 -0.61 13.12
C PRO A 37 8.40 -2.02 13.48
N ASN A 38 7.58 -2.61 12.61
CA ASN A 38 7.20 -4.01 12.75
C ASN A 38 8.45 -4.91 12.74
N PRO A 39 8.41 -6.03 13.50
CA PRO A 39 9.49 -7.02 13.49
C PRO A 39 9.63 -7.73 12.14
N GLU A 40 8.56 -7.74 11.35
CA GLU A 40 8.46 -8.33 10.02
C GLU A 40 7.95 -7.30 9.00
N ARG A 41 8.12 -7.59 7.71
CA ARG A 41 7.52 -6.79 6.65
C ARG A 41 6.00 -6.84 6.72
N THR A 42 5.35 -5.81 6.20
CA THR A 42 3.90 -5.84 6.01
C THR A 42 3.55 -6.65 4.76
N GLU A 43 2.53 -7.51 4.85
CA GLU A 43 2.04 -8.31 3.72
C GLU A 43 1.62 -7.39 2.56
N GLY A 44 1.96 -7.78 1.33
CA GLY A 44 1.75 -6.95 0.14
C GLY A 44 2.87 -5.96 -0.16
N THR A 45 3.93 -5.90 0.66
CA THR A 45 5.11 -5.05 0.41
C THR A 45 6.39 -5.58 1.10
N TYR A 46 7.49 -4.84 0.94
CA TYR A 46 8.80 -5.07 1.54
C TYR A 46 9.09 -4.16 2.75
N SER A 47 8.33 -3.09 2.94
CA SER A 47 8.50 -2.16 4.06
C SER A 47 7.91 -2.72 5.37
N LYS A 48 8.28 -2.08 6.49
CA LYS A 48 7.90 -2.49 7.86
C LYS A 48 7.47 -1.33 8.76
N TYR A 49 7.33 -0.13 8.19
CA TYR A 49 7.22 1.12 8.97
C TYR A 49 5.98 1.95 8.63
N SER A 50 5.26 1.61 7.56
CA SER A 50 4.04 2.29 7.12
C SER A 50 2.79 1.57 7.63
N SER A 51 1.74 2.33 7.97
CA SER A 51 0.39 1.83 8.34
C SER A 51 0.39 0.64 9.31
N LEU A 52 0.88 0.87 10.53
CA LEU A 52 1.09 -0.17 11.54
C LEU A 52 -0.03 -0.26 12.60
N ASP A 53 -0.96 0.68 12.58
CA ASP A 53 -1.95 0.93 13.62
C ASP A 53 -3.33 0.31 13.35
N ASP A 54 -3.53 -0.31 12.18
CA ASP A 54 -4.80 -0.92 11.78
C ASP A 54 -4.63 -2.38 11.31
N LYS A 55 -5.46 -3.28 11.83
CA LYS A 55 -5.53 -4.69 11.42
C LYS A 55 -6.10 -4.87 10.01
N MET A 56 -6.90 -3.93 9.54
CA MET A 56 -7.63 -4.02 8.27
C MET A 56 -6.85 -3.46 7.08
N ASP A 57 -5.72 -2.80 7.33
CA ASP A 57 -4.92 -2.09 6.33
C ASP A 57 -4.45 -3.03 5.20
N GLY A 58 -4.07 -4.27 5.52
CA GLY A 58 -3.71 -5.27 4.50
C GLY A 58 -4.82 -5.49 3.47
N PHE A 59 -6.09 -5.52 3.92
CA PHE A 59 -7.25 -5.70 3.04
C PHE A 59 -7.56 -4.45 2.21
N HIS A 60 -7.30 -3.25 2.73
CA HIS A 60 -7.40 -2.03 1.94
C HIS A 60 -6.53 -2.13 0.67
N TYR A 61 -5.26 -2.50 0.82
CA TYR A 61 -4.34 -2.64 -0.30
C TYR A 61 -4.64 -3.85 -1.18
N TYR A 62 -5.01 -4.99 -0.59
CA TYR A 62 -5.38 -6.18 -1.35
C TYR A 62 -6.59 -5.93 -2.23
N LEU A 63 -7.68 -5.37 -1.68
CA LEU A 63 -8.89 -5.08 -2.46
C LEU A 63 -8.65 -4.01 -3.52
N ARG A 64 -7.76 -3.04 -3.27
CA ARG A 64 -7.31 -2.09 -4.28
C ARG A 64 -6.57 -2.78 -5.42
N TYR A 65 -5.69 -3.73 -5.11
CA TYR A 65 -5.02 -4.56 -6.10
C TYR A 65 -6.02 -5.36 -6.94
N ILE A 66 -7.00 -6.00 -6.32
CA ILE A 66 -8.07 -6.73 -7.03
C ILE A 66 -8.83 -5.82 -8.00
N LYS A 67 -9.21 -4.62 -7.55
CA LYS A 67 -10.03 -3.70 -8.32
C LYS A 67 -9.27 -3.00 -9.46
N PHE A 68 -8.01 -2.63 -9.23
CA PHE A 68 -7.26 -1.73 -10.11
C PHE A 68 -5.93 -2.30 -10.63
N GLY A 69 -5.51 -3.47 -10.18
CA GLY A 69 -4.18 -4.02 -10.46
C GLY A 69 -3.04 -3.27 -9.76
N LEU A 70 -3.37 -2.41 -8.77
CA LEU A 70 -2.43 -1.57 -8.02
C LEU A 70 -2.54 -1.87 -6.53
N GLY A 71 -1.60 -2.60 -5.95
CA GLY A 71 -1.52 -2.79 -4.50
C GLY A 71 -0.35 -2.01 -3.91
N ARG A 72 0.07 -2.42 -2.71
CA ARG A 72 0.93 -1.62 -1.84
C ARG A 72 2.36 -1.51 -2.33
N CYS A 73 2.96 -2.64 -2.76
CA CYS A 73 4.35 -2.68 -3.18
C CYS A 73 4.64 -1.70 -4.33
N LEU A 74 3.73 -1.56 -5.29
CA LEU A 74 3.81 -0.67 -6.44
C LEU A 74 3.82 0.79 -5.98
N GLU A 75 2.95 1.14 -5.04
CA GLU A 75 2.90 2.51 -4.51
C GLU A 75 4.20 2.89 -3.82
N GLU A 76 4.71 2.02 -2.93
CA GLU A 76 5.95 2.25 -2.21
C GLU A 76 7.17 2.25 -3.16
N ALA A 77 7.26 1.26 -4.05
CA ALA A 77 8.35 1.16 -5.02
C ALA A 77 8.35 2.35 -5.99
N ALA A 78 7.19 2.77 -6.51
CA ALA A 78 7.11 3.94 -7.39
C ALA A 78 7.52 5.23 -6.67
N HIS A 79 7.19 5.34 -5.38
CA HIS A 79 7.65 6.46 -4.55
C HIS A 79 9.17 6.45 -4.40
N GLU A 80 9.76 5.31 -4.06
CA GLU A 80 11.21 5.17 -3.86
C GLU A 80 12.00 5.32 -5.18
N VAL A 81 11.46 4.89 -6.32
CA VAL A 81 12.03 5.18 -7.65
C VAL A 81 12.05 6.67 -7.92
N ARG A 82 10.94 7.37 -7.63
CA ARG A 82 10.83 8.83 -7.83
C ARG A 82 11.79 9.60 -6.92
N ASP A 83 12.00 9.11 -5.71
CA ASP A 83 12.92 9.73 -4.75
C ASP A 83 14.40 9.43 -5.06
N GLY A 84 14.65 8.42 -5.91
CA GLY A 84 15.99 7.99 -6.31
C GLY A 84 16.64 6.99 -5.34
N HIS A 85 15.86 6.36 -4.46
CA HIS A 85 16.37 5.35 -3.52
C HIS A 85 16.59 3.98 -4.18
N ILE A 86 15.78 3.66 -5.19
CA ILE A 86 15.88 2.42 -5.98
C ILE A 86 15.73 2.73 -7.46
N THR A 87 16.25 1.85 -8.30
CA THR A 87 16.06 1.86 -9.75
C THR A 87 14.67 1.31 -10.13
N ARG A 88 14.22 1.60 -11.36
CA ARG A 88 12.96 1.04 -11.88
C ARG A 88 13.01 -0.48 -11.87
N GLU A 89 14.14 -1.05 -12.25
CA GLU A 89 14.37 -2.49 -12.35
C GLU A 89 14.25 -3.18 -10.98
N GLU A 90 14.82 -2.55 -9.94
CA GLU A 90 14.65 -3.00 -8.55
C GLU A 90 13.19 -2.90 -8.09
N GLY A 91 12.51 -1.79 -8.42
CA GLY A 91 11.09 -1.61 -8.12
C GLY A 91 10.22 -2.71 -8.75
N VAL A 92 10.44 -3.03 -10.03
CA VAL A 92 9.73 -4.12 -10.70
C VAL A 92 10.05 -5.48 -10.06
N ALA A 93 11.30 -5.72 -9.67
CA ALA A 93 11.68 -6.96 -8.99
C ALA A 93 10.97 -7.12 -7.63
N LEU A 94 10.82 -6.03 -6.87
CA LEU A 94 10.06 -6.01 -5.61
C LEU A 94 8.57 -6.29 -5.85
N MET A 95 7.98 -5.64 -6.86
CA MET A 95 6.59 -5.86 -7.23
C MET A 95 6.32 -7.31 -7.64
N ARG A 96 7.19 -7.91 -8.46
CA ARG A 96 7.06 -9.34 -8.84
C ARG A 96 7.06 -10.28 -7.63
N ARG A 97 7.68 -9.87 -6.52
CA ARG A 97 7.82 -10.69 -5.32
C ARG A 97 6.68 -10.49 -4.31
N TYR A 98 6.18 -9.26 -4.15
CA TYR A 98 5.28 -8.91 -3.05
C TYR A 98 3.93 -8.35 -3.49
N GLU A 99 3.80 -7.84 -4.71
CA GLU A 99 2.57 -7.21 -5.20
C GLU A 99 1.42 -8.22 -5.23
N GLY A 100 0.26 -7.82 -4.70
CA GLY A 100 -0.91 -8.69 -4.67
C GLY A 100 -0.87 -9.86 -3.69
N GLU A 101 0.14 -9.91 -2.80
CA GLU A 101 0.18 -10.89 -1.71
C GLU A 101 -1.08 -10.77 -0.83
N PHE A 102 -1.68 -11.92 -0.51
CA PHE A 102 -2.87 -11.97 0.33
C PHE A 102 -2.53 -11.72 1.80
N PRO A 103 -3.21 -10.79 2.51
CA PRO A 103 -2.93 -10.44 3.90
C PRO A 103 -3.52 -11.47 4.86
N LYS A 104 -2.74 -12.49 5.24
CA LYS A 104 -3.20 -13.61 6.07
C LYS A 104 -3.26 -13.27 7.56
N LYS A 105 -2.40 -12.36 8.03
CA LYS A 105 -2.15 -12.16 9.46
C LYS A 105 -3.42 -11.86 10.27
N TYR A 106 -4.29 -11.01 9.75
CA TYR A 106 -5.53 -10.57 10.42
C TYR A 106 -6.78 -11.00 9.66
N TYR A 107 -6.68 -12.01 8.78
CA TYR A 107 -7.83 -12.42 7.97
C TYR A 107 -9.02 -12.89 8.80
N LYS A 108 -8.78 -13.63 9.88
CA LYS A 108 -9.84 -14.06 10.80
C LYS A 108 -10.50 -12.88 11.50
N ASP A 109 -9.72 -11.93 12.02
CA ASP A 109 -10.25 -10.70 12.62
C ASP A 109 -11.10 -9.91 11.62
N PHE A 110 -10.68 -9.85 10.35
CA PHE A 110 -11.40 -9.15 9.28
C PHE A 110 -12.76 -9.81 8.98
N LEU A 111 -12.80 -11.13 8.84
CA LEU A 111 -14.04 -11.88 8.63
C LEU A 111 -14.99 -11.74 9.82
N GLU A 112 -14.48 -11.86 11.04
CA GLU A 112 -15.25 -11.72 12.27
C GLU A 112 -15.81 -10.30 12.43
N TYR A 113 -15.00 -9.27 12.18
CA TYR A 113 -15.41 -7.88 12.28
C TYR A 113 -16.54 -7.52 11.29
N LEU A 114 -16.50 -8.11 10.08
CA LEU A 114 -17.52 -7.89 9.06
C LEU A 114 -18.72 -8.84 9.18
N ASP A 115 -18.65 -9.86 10.04
CA ASP A 115 -19.63 -10.94 10.18
C ASP A 115 -19.91 -11.64 8.84
N ILE A 116 -18.83 -12.05 8.14
CA ILE A 116 -18.91 -12.74 6.85
C ILE A 116 -18.11 -14.04 6.85
N THR A 117 -18.50 -14.99 6.00
CA THR A 117 -17.74 -16.23 5.80
C THR A 117 -16.61 -16.02 4.79
N GLU A 118 -15.64 -16.94 4.79
CA GLU A 118 -14.57 -16.97 3.80
C GLU A 118 -15.11 -17.16 2.37
N GLU A 119 -16.15 -17.98 2.20
CA GLU A 119 -16.80 -18.17 0.90
C GLU A 119 -17.37 -16.86 0.38
N HIS A 120 -18.09 -16.11 1.23
CA HIS A 120 -18.63 -14.82 0.87
C HIS A 120 -17.53 -13.80 0.51
N PHE A 121 -16.43 -13.79 1.28
CA PHE A 121 -15.28 -12.95 0.98
C PHE A 121 -14.74 -13.22 -0.43
N TRP A 122 -14.50 -14.49 -0.78
CA TRP A 122 -13.96 -14.86 -2.09
C TRP A 122 -14.94 -14.61 -3.24
N GLU A 123 -16.25 -14.83 -3.03
CA GLU A 123 -17.28 -14.45 -3.99
C GLU A 123 -17.24 -12.96 -4.32
N VAL A 124 -17.14 -12.11 -3.29
CA VAL A 124 -17.03 -10.66 -3.47
C VAL A 124 -15.71 -10.33 -4.18
N VAL A 125 -14.57 -10.81 -3.69
CA VAL A 125 -13.25 -10.54 -4.29
C VAL A 125 -13.22 -10.89 -5.78
N ASP A 126 -13.68 -12.09 -6.15
CA ASP A 126 -13.68 -12.52 -7.55
C ASP A 126 -14.65 -11.71 -8.41
N SER A 127 -15.79 -11.25 -7.86
CA SER A 127 -16.73 -10.38 -8.58
C SER A 127 -16.14 -9.01 -8.97
N TRP A 128 -15.14 -8.52 -8.23
CA TRP A 128 -14.49 -7.23 -8.48
C TRP A 128 -13.32 -7.30 -9.48
N ARG A 129 -12.96 -8.50 -9.96
CA ARG A 129 -11.92 -8.66 -10.96
C ARG A 129 -12.44 -8.25 -12.34
N ALA A 130 -12.14 -7.03 -12.73
CA ALA A 130 -12.54 -6.51 -14.03
C ALA A 130 -11.98 -7.36 -15.20
N PRO A 131 -12.81 -7.85 -16.15
CA PRO A 131 -12.36 -8.72 -17.23
C PRO A 131 -11.31 -8.12 -18.17
N HIS A 132 -11.12 -6.80 -18.17
CA HIS A 132 -10.08 -6.15 -18.97
C HIS A 132 -8.72 -6.10 -18.26
N LEU A 133 -8.67 -6.21 -16.93
CA LEU A 133 -7.43 -6.33 -16.16
C LEU A 133 -7.01 -7.79 -15.96
N TRP A 134 -7.98 -8.65 -15.68
CA TRP A 134 -7.73 -10.00 -15.17
C TRP A 134 -8.03 -11.07 -16.20
N ARG A 135 -7.25 -12.15 -16.17
CA ARG A 135 -7.56 -13.43 -16.80
C ARG A 135 -7.36 -14.55 -15.79
N LYS A 136 -8.10 -15.64 -15.95
CA LYS A 136 -7.91 -16.86 -15.16
C LYS A 136 -7.18 -17.89 -16.01
N VAL A 137 -6.00 -18.34 -15.57
CA VAL A 137 -5.14 -19.32 -16.23
C VAL A 137 -4.89 -20.45 -15.25
N ASP A 138 -5.25 -21.68 -15.61
CA ASP A 138 -5.09 -22.88 -14.76
C ASP A 138 -5.66 -22.71 -13.33
N GLY A 139 -6.79 -22.01 -13.22
CA GLY A 139 -7.44 -21.73 -11.94
C GLY A 139 -6.89 -20.52 -11.17
N ASN A 140 -5.77 -19.94 -11.61
CA ASN A 140 -5.12 -18.78 -10.98
C ASN A 140 -5.46 -17.48 -11.70
N TRP A 141 -5.58 -16.40 -10.94
CA TRP A 141 -5.82 -15.06 -11.49
C TRP A 141 -4.50 -14.38 -11.84
N GLU A 142 -4.40 -13.87 -13.06
CA GLU A 142 -3.25 -13.13 -13.55
C GLU A 142 -3.68 -11.79 -14.17
N LEU A 143 -2.84 -10.78 -14.03
CA LEU A 143 -2.98 -9.52 -14.78
C LEU A 143 -2.68 -9.78 -16.26
N LYS A 144 -3.49 -9.21 -17.16
CA LYS A 144 -3.27 -9.33 -18.61
C LYS A 144 -2.02 -8.60 -19.07
N HIS A 145 -1.71 -7.48 -18.42
CA HIS A 145 -0.59 -6.59 -18.74
C HIS A 145 0.19 -6.26 -17.45
N PRO A 146 0.95 -7.22 -16.90
CA PRO A 146 1.81 -6.95 -15.76
C PRO A 146 2.93 -5.98 -16.15
N ILE A 147 3.45 -5.25 -15.16
CA ILE A 147 4.60 -4.36 -15.38
C ILE A 147 5.87 -5.19 -15.58
N GLU A 148 6.65 -4.84 -16.62
CA GLU A 148 7.90 -5.49 -17.01
C GLU A 148 9.16 -4.71 -16.64
#